data_AF-A0A1A8XT41-F1
#
_entry.id   AF-A0A1A8XT41-F1
#
_cell.length_a   1.000
_cell.length_b   1.000
_cell.length_c   1.000
_cell.angle_alpha   90.00
_cell.angle_beta   90.00
_cell.angle_gamma   90.00
#
_symmetry.space_group_name_H-M   'P 1'
#
loop_
_entity.id
_entity.type
_entity.pdbx_description
1 polymer ?
#
loop_
_entity_poly.entity_id
_entity_poly.type
_entity_poly.pdbx_seq_one_letter_code
_entity_poly.pdbx_strand_id
1 'polypeptide(L)'
;MAGKWSKVFAIAALALLWAVPVQSAGYPTEEQFRQALNDIDGLVRWEGMSLEVLDAQKNGLTRPLLSAGLNLDTNSCVVFFNTQPEDGLTQFFADIAESDMPLLLRAMCVHEVTHCIEQREAYVREDFDKVLPPVYQQDNMTIQGYSSVVKSGVVETWGEALADISSLLYLKQTVPDQWLDLAHRISAMRHQLADKWPQHDTSVWLERLIDANPASGEAGSLFEAAFRYRRQFR
;
A
#
# COMPACT_ATOMS: atom_id res chain seq x y z
N MET A 1 18.21 52.34 30.26
CA MET A 1 18.74 51.23 29.44
C MET A 1 17.98 49.94 29.75
N ALA A 2 16.69 49.85 29.40
CA ALA A 2 15.82 48.72 29.77
C ALA A 2 14.90 48.32 28.62
N GLY A 3 15.46 48.07 27.42
CA GLY A 3 14.65 47.81 26.23
C GLY A 3 15.22 46.82 25.20
N LYS A 4 16.41 46.26 25.44
CA LYS A 4 17.03 45.28 24.52
C LYS A 4 16.88 43.82 24.96
N TRP A 5 16.57 43.56 26.22
CA TRP A 5 16.50 42.19 26.76
C TRP A 5 15.12 41.55 26.55
N SER A 6 14.04 42.34 26.47
CA SER A 6 12.67 41.83 26.35
C SER A 6 12.35 41.19 24.99
N LYS A 7 13.08 41.56 23.93
CA LYS A 7 12.86 41.02 22.57
C LYS A 7 13.58 39.68 22.33
N VAL A 8 14.67 39.42 23.04
CA VAL A 8 15.43 38.16 22.91
C VAL A 8 14.69 36.99 23.57
N PHE A 9 14.01 37.24 24.69
CA PHE A 9 13.19 36.22 25.36
C PHE A 9 11.93 35.83 24.56
N ALA A 10 11.32 36.77 23.83
CA ALA A 10 10.12 36.49 23.04
C ALA A 10 10.39 35.60 21.81
N ILE A 11 11.57 35.73 21.18
CA ILE A 11 11.95 34.91 20.01
C ILE A 11 12.37 33.50 20.44
N ALA A 12 13.06 33.36 21.58
CA ALA A 12 13.40 32.05 22.13
C ALA A 12 12.16 31.26 22.60
N ALA A 13 11.17 31.93 23.19
CA ALA A 13 9.91 31.29 23.58
C ALA A 13 9.05 30.85 22.38
N LEU A 14 9.11 31.58 21.25
CA LEU A 14 8.44 31.16 20.01
C LEU A 14 9.13 29.94 19.37
N ALA A 15 10.46 29.86 19.39
CA ALA A 15 11.18 28.70 18.85
C ALA A 15 10.96 27.42 19.68
N LEU A 16 10.76 27.55 21.00
CA LEU A 16 10.47 26.43 21.90
C LEU A 16 9.03 25.90 21.80
N LEU A 17 8.09 26.68 21.27
CA LEU A 17 6.70 26.24 21.01
C LEU A 17 6.54 25.42 19.71
N TRP A 18 7.59 25.36 18.88
CA TRP A 18 7.59 24.60 17.62
C TRP A 18 8.36 23.28 17.69
N ALA A 19 9.01 23.00 18.82
CA ALA A 19 9.59 21.70 19.12
C ALA A 19 8.54 20.83 19.84
N VAL A 20 7.37 20.62 19.23
CA VAL A 20 6.54 19.48 19.62
C VAL A 20 7.33 18.26 19.10
N PRO A 21 7.80 17.35 19.97
CA PRO A 21 8.36 16.11 19.48
C PRO A 21 7.26 15.45 18.67
N VAL A 22 7.47 15.31 17.36
CA VAL A 22 6.64 14.44 16.53
C VAL A 22 6.76 13.08 17.19
N GLN A 23 5.71 12.67 17.89
CA GLN A 23 5.67 11.35 18.50
C GLN A 23 5.67 10.39 17.31
N SER A 24 6.76 9.62 17.21
CA SER A 24 6.85 8.49 16.29
C SER A 24 5.62 7.63 16.54
N ALA A 25 4.85 7.37 15.47
CA ALA A 25 3.58 6.65 15.57
C ALA A 25 3.73 5.23 16.16
N GLY A 26 4.95 4.69 16.15
CA GLY A 26 5.25 3.31 16.54
C GLY A 26 4.79 2.30 15.49
N TYR A 27 5.03 1.02 15.76
CA TYR A 27 4.55 -0.05 14.89
C TYR A 27 3.01 -0.15 14.98
N PRO A 28 2.30 -0.42 13.87
CA PRO A 28 0.84 -0.40 13.87
C PRO A 28 0.21 -1.43 14.83
N THR A 29 -0.86 -1.03 15.50
CA THR A 29 -1.63 -1.89 16.41
C THR A 29 -2.70 -2.71 15.67
N GLU A 30 -3.23 -3.75 16.33
CA GLU A 30 -4.33 -4.56 15.79
C GLU A 30 -5.56 -3.69 15.52
N GLU A 31 -5.87 -2.75 16.43
CA GLU A 31 -7.00 -1.84 16.30
C GLU A 31 -6.85 -0.92 15.08
N GLN A 32 -5.64 -0.39 14.85
CA GLN A 32 -5.35 0.45 13.70
C GLN A 32 -5.51 -0.31 12.37
N PHE A 33 -5.04 -1.55 12.29
CA PHE A 33 -5.24 -2.39 11.09
C PHE A 33 -6.71 -2.71 10.85
N ARG A 34 -7.45 -3.11 11.89
CA ARG A 34 -8.88 -3.40 11.78
C ARG A 34 -9.66 -2.17 11.33
N GLN A 35 -9.34 -1.00 11.87
CA GLN A 35 -9.96 0.24 11.45
C GLN A 35 -9.65 0.57 9.99
N ALA A 36 -8.39 0.45 9.57
CA ALA A 36 -7.99 0.68 8.19
C ALA A 36 -8.71 -0.25 7.20
N LEU A 37 -8.86 -1.54 7.55
CA LEU A 37 -9.61 -2.51 6.74
C LEU A 37 -11.10 -2.18 6.68
N ASN A 38 -11.71 -1.82 7.81
CA ASN A 38 -13.11 -1.39 7.85
C ASN A 38 -13.35 -0.14 6.99
N ASP A 39 -12.42 0.81 6.98
CA ASP A 39 -12.52 2.05 6.21
C ASP A 39 -12.48 1.79 4.69
N ILE A 40 -11.84 0.71 4.24
CA ILE A 40 -11.74 0.37 2.81
C ILE A 40 -12.73 -0.73 2.37
N ASP A 41 -13.49 -1.33 3.28
CA ASP A 41 -14.45 -2.39 2.97
C ASP A 41 -15.50 -1.95 1.93
N GLY A 42 -15.85 -0.66 1.91
CA GLY A 42 -16.71 -0.10 0.86
C GLY A 42 -16.13 -0.24 -0.56
N LEU A 43 -14.81 -0.14 -0.72
CA LEU A 43 -14.12 -0.35 -2.00
C LEU A 43 -14.19 -1.82 -2.42
N VAL A 44 -13.98 -2.76 -1.48
CA VAL A 44 -14.06 -4.20 -1.74
C VAL A 44 -15.48 -4.59 -2.18
N ARG A 45 -16.49 -4.05 -1.50
CA ARG A 45 -17.90 -4.28 -1.85
C ARG A 45 -18.31 -3.64 -3.16
N TRP A 46 -17.75 -2.49 -3.52
CA TRP A 46 -17.98 -1.87 -4.83
C TRP A 46 -17.53 -2.79 -5.97
N GLU A 47 -16.42 -3.51 -5.76
CA GLU A 47 -15.95 -4.53 -6.69
C GLU A 47 -16.79 -5.81 -6.65
N GLY A 48 -17.77 -5.93 -5.76
CA GLY A 48 -18.61 -7.12 -5.63
C GLY A 48 -17.95 -8.27 -4.89
N MET A 49 -17.01 -8.00 -3.98
CA MET A 49 -16.42 -8.96 -3.05
C MET A 49 -16.80 -8.64 -1.60
N SER A 50 -16.71 -9.64 -0.72
CA SER A 50 -16.68 -9.44 0.73
C SER A 50 -15.25 -9.31 1.26
N LEU A 51 -15.06 -8.58 2.36
CA LEU A 51 -13.79 -8.53 3.08
C LEU A 51 -13.87 -9.40 4.35
N GLU A 52 -12.91 -10.32 4.48
CA GLU A 52 -12.68 -11.11 5.68
C GLU A 52 -11.34 -10.72 6.29
N VAL A 53 -11.28 -10.60 7.61
CA VAL A 53 -10.08 -10.15 8.32
C VAL A 53 -9.66 -11.19 9.33
N LEU A 54 -8.46 -11.74 9.14
CA LEU A 54 -7.87 -12.74 10.01
C LEU A 54 -6.61 -12.20 10.70
N ASP A 55 -6.48 -12.54 11.97
CA ASP A 55 -5.26 -12.32 12.72
C ASP A 55 -4.28 -13.47 12.39
N ALA A 56 -3.17 -13.14 11.74
CA ALA A 56 -2.19 -14.12 11.28
C ALA A 56 -1.52 -14.85 12.46
N GLN A 57 -1.29 -14.15 13.58
CA GLN A 57 -0.63 -14.71 14.76
C GLN A 57 -1.50 -15.76 15.45
N LYS A 58 -2.81 -15.49 15.54
CA LYS A 58 -3.78 -16.47 16.07
C LYS A 58 -3.86 -17.75 15.23
N ASN A 59 -3.30 -17.72 14.01
CA ASN A 59 -3.20 -18.86 13.08
C ASN A 59 -1.77 -19.38 12.91
N GLY A 60 -0.84 -19.01 13.79
CA GLY A 60 0.53 -19.52 13.81
C GLY A 60 1.49 -18.89 12.80
N LEU A 61 1.08 -17.80 12.14
CA LEU A 61 1.91 -17.06 11.19
C LEU A 61 2.57 -15.86 11.88
N THR A 62 3.88 -15.74 11.78
CA THR A 62 4.66 -14.63 12.36
C THR A 62 5.03 -13.55 11.36
N ARG A 63 4.76 -13.76 10.06
CA ARG A 63 5.04 -12.87 8.93
C ARG A 63 4.11 -13.21 7.76
N PRO A 64 3.90 -12.31 6.78
CA PRO A 64 4.31 -10.88 6.74
C PRO A 64 3.39 -9.97 7.59
N LEU A 65 3.68 -8.66 7.63
CA LEU A 65 2.84 -7.63 8.26
C LEU A 65 1.39 -7.65 7.76
N LEU A 66 1.23 -7.76 6.45
CA LEU A 66 -0.04 -7.83 5.75
C LEU A 66 0.10 -8.81 4.57
N SER A 67 -0.97 -9.53 4.28
CA SER A 67 -1.09 -10.44 3.14
C SER A 67 -2.56 -10.66 2.81
N ALA A 68 -2.90 -10.91 1.55
CA ALA A 68 -4.25 -11.29 1.20
C ALA A 68 -4.34 -12.48 0.24
N GLY A 69 -5.50 -13.13 0.26
CA GLY A 69 -5.87 -14.19 -0.68
C GLY A 69 -7.36 -14.18 -1.00
N LEU A 70 -7.71 -14.63 -2.20
CA LEU A 70 -9.10 -14.78 -2.64
C LEU A 70 -9.66 -16.14 -2.23
N ASN A 71 -10.76 -16.14 -1.47
CA ASN A 71 -11.61 -17.32 -1.29
C ASN A 71 -12.59 -17.42 -2.47
N LEU A 72 -12.39 -18.43 -3.32
CA LEU A 72 -13.18 -18.63 -4.55
C LEU A 72 -14.62 -19.08 -4.27
N ASP A 73 -14.86 -19.81 -3.18
CA ASP A 73 -16.19 -20.37 -2.88
C ASP A 73 -17.15 -19.27 -2.41
N THR A 74 -16.63 -18.31 -1.64
CA THR A 74 -17.41 -17.21 -1.06
C THR A 74 -17.23 -15.89 -1.80
N ASN A 75 -16.28 -15.82 -2.74
CA ASN A 75 -15.85 -14.58 -3.39
C ASN A 75 -15.45 -13.50 -2.36
N SER A 76 -14.71 -13.92 -1.34
CA SER A 76 -14.19 -13.04 -0.28
C SER A 76 -12.71 -12.75 -0.49
N CYS A 77 -12.28 -11.50 -0.33
CA CYS A 77 -10.87 -11.19 -0.04
C CYS A 77 -10.60 -11.45 1.44
N VAL A 78 -9.67 -12.35 1.73
CA VAL A 78 -9.24 -12.67 3.08
C VAL A 78 -7.92 -11.95 3.33
N VAL A 79 -7.93 -10.93 4.17
CA VAL A 79 -6.72 -10.19 4.57
C VAL A 79 -6.23 -10.69 5.93
N PHE A 80 -4.95 -11.03 5.98
CA PHE A 80 -4.21 -11.41 7.16
C PHE A 80 -3.34 -10.24 7.60
N PHE A 81 -3.34 -9.92 8.90
CA PHE A 81 -2.41 -8.93 9.45
C PHE A 81 -1.59 -9.51 10.61
N ASN A 82 -0.40 -8.95 10.82
CA ASN A 82 0.51 -9.29 11.91
C ASN A 82 1.09 -8.01 12.54
N THR A 83 0.87 -7.81 13.84
CA THR A 83 1.34 -6.63 14.57
C THR A 83 2.73 -6.80 15.18
N GLN A 84 3.39 -7.93 14.94
CA GLN A 84 4.77 -8.14 15.35
C GLN A 84 5.68 -7.29 14.48
N PRO A 85 6.58 -6.46 15.07
CA PRO A 85 7.53 -5.68 14.30
C PRO A 85 8.36 -6.55 13.38
N GLU A 86 8.40 -6.17 12.10
CA GLU A 86 9.30 -6.74 11.11
C GLU A 86 10.53 -5.83 10.94
N ASP A 87 11.73 -6.41 10.98
CA ASP A 87 12.98 -5.64 10.91
C ASP A 87 13.06 -4.72 9.68
N GLY A 88 12.45 -5.12 8.55
CA GLY A 88 12.44 -4.33 7.32
C GLY A 88 11.50 -3.11 7.34
N LEU A 89 10.53 -3.07 8.24
CA LEU A 89 9.49 -2.03 8.29
C LEU A 89 9.52 -1.20 9.57
N THR A 90 10.29 -1.62 10.57
CA THR A 90 10.35 -0.95 11.88
C THR A 90 10.79 0.51 11.75
N GLN A 91 11.85 0.78 10.97
CA GLN A 91 12.32 2.16 10.76
C GLN A 91 11.32 2.99 9.97
N PHE A 92 10.69 2.40 8.94
CA PHE A 92 9.66 3.08 8.15
C PHE A 92 8.51 3.59 9.03
N PHE A 93 7.96 2.75 9.90
CA PHE A 93 6.91 3.17 10.84
C PHE A 93 7.40 4.11 11.92
N ALA A 94 8.69 4.02 12.31
CA ALA A 94 9.26 4.95 13.26
C ALA A 94 9.31 6.39 12.71
N ASP A 95 9.48 6.55 11.39
CA ASP A 95 9.63 7.84 10.71
C ASP A 95 8.29 8.44 10.22
N ILE A 96 7.18 7.73 10.39
CA ILE A 96 5.85 8.19 10.04
C ILE A 96 5.29 9.09 11.15
N ALA A 97 4.77 10.26 10.76
CA ALA A 97 4.00 11.09 11.65
C ALA A 97 2.70 10.37 12.05
N GLU A 98 2.32 10.46 13.33
CA GLU A 98 1.10 9.82 13.85
C GLU A 98 -0.16 10.20 13.05
N SER A 99 -0.23 11.43 12.53
CA SER A 99 -1.32 11.91 11.67
C SER A 99 -1.45 11.17 10.35
N ASP A 100 -0.34 10.63 9.83
CA ASP A 100 -0.26 10.03 8.50
C ASP A 100 -0.47 8.52 8.57
N MET A 101 -0.26 7.91 9.75
CA MET A 101 -0.42 6.49 9.98
C MET A 101 -1.79 5.95 9.50
N PRO A 102 -2.95 6.56 9.81
CA PRO A 102 -4.24 6.05 9.32
C PRO A 102 -4.37 6.09 7.79
N LEU A 103 -3.73 7.06 7.12
CA LEU A 103 -3.76 7.17 5.66
C LEU A 103 -2.89 6.08 5.03
N LEU A 104 -1.69 5.88 5.56
CA LEU A 104 -0.75 4.87 5.08
C LEU A 104 -1.28 3.45 5.31
N LEU A 105 -1.86 3.16 6.48
CA LEU A 105 -2.46 1.84 6.73
C LEU A 105 -3.60 1.54 5.77
N ARG A 106 -4.48 2.52 5.46
CA ARG A 106 -5.53 2.32 4.45
C ARG A 106 -4.95 2.07 3.07
N ALA A 107 -3.92 2.82 2.67
CA ALA A 107 -3.22 2.59 1.41
C ALA A 107 -2.57 1.19 1.35
N MET A 108 -1.98 0.71 2.45
CA MET A 108 -1.45 -0.65 2.55
C MET A 108 -2.55 -1.72 2.53
N CYS A 109 -3.71 -1.46 3.13
CA CYS A 109 -4.83 -2.39 3.00
C CYS A 109 -5.38 -2.43 1.56
N VAL A 110 -5.40 -1.30 0.85
CA VAL A 110 -5.75 -1.24 -0.58
C VAL A 110 -4.74 -2.02 -1.42
N HIS A 111 -3.45 -1.95 -1.08
CA HIS A 111 -2.41 -2.78 -1.70
C HIS A 111 -2.82 -4.26 -1.64
N GLU A 112 -3.10 -4.78 -0.44
CA GLU A 112 -3.44 -6.18 -0.27
C GLU A 112 -4.74 -6.60 -0.96
N VAL A 113 -5.78 -5.78 -0.87
CA VAL A 113 -7.05 -6.04 -1.56
C VAL A 113 -6.85 -6.11 -3.08
N THR A 114 -5.89 -5.35 -3.62
CA THR A 114 -5.57 -5.39 -5.04
C THR A 114 -5.09 -6.77 -5.48
N HIS A 115 -4.33 -7.50 -4.64
CA HIS A 115 -3.93 -8.88 -4.94
C HIS A 115 -5.14 -9.81 -5.08
N CYS A 116 -6.17 -9.65 -4.24
CA CYS A 116 -7.42 -10.42 -4.38
C CYS A 116 -8.17 -10.08 -5.68
N ILE A 117 -8.21 -8.79 -6.04
CA ILE A 117 -8.89 -8.33 -7.26
C ILE A 117 -8.15 -8.79 -8.51
N GLU A 118 -6.82 -8.73 -8.51
CA GLU A 118 -6.02 -9.30 -9.58
C GLU A 118 -6.30 -10.78 -9.75
N GLN A 119 -6.33 -11.52 -8.64
CA GLN A 119 -6.65 -12.95 -8.68
C GLN A 119 -8.02 -13.21 -9.30
N ARG A 120 -9.04 -12.45 -8.90
CA ARG A 120 -10.40 -12.61 -9.43
C ARG A 120 -10.51 -12.23 -10.90
N GLU A 121 -10.06 -11.03 -11.26
CA GLU A 121 -10.29 -10.48 -12.59
C GLU A 121 -9.37 -11.11 -13.65
N ALA A 122 -8.08 -11.27 -13.34
CA ALA A 122 -7.12 -11.78 -14.32
C ALA A 122 -7.13 -13.31 -14.46
N TYR A 123 -7.46 -14.05 -13.38
CA TYR A 123 -7.36 -15.51 -13.40
C TYR A 123 -8.69 -16.26 -13.31
N VAL A 124 -9.72 -15.68 -12.68
CA VAL A 124 -11.03 -16.33 -12.55
C VAL A 124 -11.98 -15.90 -13.66
N ARG A 125 -12.05 -14.59 -13.92
CA ARG A 125 -12.99 -14.04 -14.91
C ARG A 125 -12.41 -13.87 -16.31
N GLU A 126 -11.08 -13.85 -16.42
CA GLU A 126 -10.38 -13.53 -17.67
C GLU A 126 -10.74 -12.14 -18.24
N ASP A 127 -11.22 -11.23 -17.38
CA ASP A 127 -11.72 -9.91 -17.78
C ASP A 127 -10.57 -8.95 -18.16
N PHE A 128 -9.37 -9.21 -17.67
CA PHE A 128 -8.15 -8.53 -18.12
C PHE A 128 -7.27 -9.50 -18.90
N ASP A 129 -7.00 -9.17 -20.18
CA ASP A 129 -6.10 -9.92 -21.06
C ASP A 129 -4.79 -10.29 -20.34
N LYS A 130 -4.73 -11.54 -19.85
CA LYS A 130 -3.59 -12.27 -19.27
C LYS A 130 -2.44 -11.35 -18.88
N VAL A 131 -2.51 -10.76 -17.69
CA VAL A 131 -1.57 -9.72 -17.26
C VAL A 131 -0.26 -10.33 -16.74
N LEU A 132 0.35 -11.17 -17.57
CA LEU A 132 1.73 -11.62 -17.37
C LEU A 132 2.68 -10.42 -17.53
N PRO A 133 3.82 -10.42 -16.83
CA PRO A 133 4.85 -9.41 -17.04
C PRO A 133 5.25 -9.34 -18.53
N PRO A 134 5.62 -8.17 -19.06
CA PRO A 134 5.88 -7.94 -20.50
C PRO A 134 7.02 -8.77 -21.14
N VAL A 135 7.62 -9.71 -20.43
CA VAL A 135 8.68 -10.61 -20.91
C VAL A 135 8.39 -12.09 -20.65
N TYR A 136 7.21 -12.42 -20.11
CA TYR A 136 6.83 -13.78 -19.78
C TYR A 136 5.79 -14.30 -20.77
N GLN A 137 6.19 -15.30 -21.58
CA GLN A 137 5.27 -16.06 -22.43
C GLN A 137 5.15 -17.47 -21.86
N GLN A 138 3.92 -17.92 -21.63
CA GLN A 138 3.67 -19.31 -21.30
C GLN A 138 2.41 -19.80 -22.02
N ASP A 139 2.58 -20.86 -22.82
CA ASP A 139 1.46 -21.55 -23.45
C ASP A 139 0.59 -22.22 -22.37
N ASN A 140 -0.74 -22.08 -22.47
CA ASN A 140 -1.76 -22.76 -21.65
C ASN A 140 -1.71 -22.56 -20.12
N MET A 141 -1.71 -21.32 -19.64
CA MET A 141 -1.67 -21.04 -18.19
C MET A 141 -3.05 -20.72 -17.59
N THR A 142 -3.45 -21.50 -16.58
CA THR A 142 -4.38 -21.13 -15.49
C THR A 142 -3.53 -20.91 -14.24
N ILE A 143 -3.45 -19.66 -13.76
CA ILE A 143 -2.63 -19.32 -12.58
C ILE A 143 -3.45 -19.57 -11.33
N GLN A 144 -3.41 -20.81 -10.84
CA GLN A 144 -3.88 -21.12 -9.50
C GLN A 144 -2.79 -20.83 -8.47
N GLY A 145 -3.14 -19.98 -7.51
CA GLY A 145 -2.70 -20.00 -6.11
C GLY A 145 -1.22 -19.77 -5.87
N TYR A 146 -0.90 -18.65 -5.22
CA TYR A 146 0.22 -18.34 -4.31
C TYR A 146 1.57 -19.08 -4.48
N SER A 147 1.59 -20.42 -4.56
CA SER A 147 2.77 -21.27 -4.73
C SER A 147 3.46 -21.18 -6.10
N SER A 148 2.71 -20.86 -7.17
CA SER A 148 3.27 -20.70 -8.53
C SER A 148 3.90 -19.32 -8.76
N VAL A 149 3.45 -18.31 -8.02
CA VAL A 149 3.89 -16.90 -8.13
C VAL A 149 5.24 -16.67 -7.45
N VAL A 150 5.44 -17.24 -6.24
CA VAL A 150 6.65 -17.10 -5.40
C VAL A 150 7.95 -17.56 -6.08
N LYS A 151 7.88 -18.40 -7.11
CA LYS A 151 9.09 -18.97 -7.75
C LYS A 151 9.69 -18.12 -8.86
N SER A 152 8.98 -17.12 -9.38
CA SER A 152 9.41 -16.44 -10.60
C SER A 152 10.04 -15.06 -10.38
N GLY A 153 9.89 -14.44 -9.21
CA GLY A 153 10.41 -13.10 -8.86
C GLY A 153 9.78 -11.96 -9.67
N VAL A 154 9.81 -12.06 -11.00
CA VAL A 154 9.24 -11.11 -11.96
C VAL A 154 7.71 -11.05 -11.88
N VAL A 155 7.02 -12.17 -11.66
CA VAL A 155 5.55 -12.15 -11.48
C VAL A 155 5.18 -11.50 -10.15
N GLU A 156 5.98 -11.70 -9.11
CA GLU A 156 5.80 -11.06 -7.81
C GLU A 156 5.94 -9.55 -7.95
N THR A 157 7.05 -9.04 -8.50
CA THR A 157 7.23 -7.59 -8.74
C THR A 157 6.10 -6.97 -9.56
N TRP A 158 5.57 -7.70 -10.54
CA TRP A 158 4.50 -7.20 -11.39
C TRP A 158 3.13 -7.13 -10.71
N GLY A 159 2.82 -8.09 -9.84
CA GLY A 159 1.64 -8.04 -8.97
C GLY A 159 1.77 -6.91 -7.94
N GLU A 160 2.93 -6.81 -7.30
CA GLU A 160 3.26 -5.74 -6.35
C GLU A 160 3.16 -4.34 -6.98
N ALA A 161 3.58 -4.19 -8.25
CA ALA A 161 3.44 -2.92 -8.97
C ALA A 161 1.98 -2.52 -9.16
N LEU A 162 1.06 -3.46 -9.44
CA LEU A 162 -0.37 -3.15 -9.52
C LEU A 162 -0.92 -2.68 -8.17
N ALA A 163 -0.55 -3.40 -7.12
CA ALA A 163 -1.01 -3.15 -5.78
C ALA A 163 -0.54 -1.78 -5.28
N ASP A 164 0.71 -1.40 -5.52
CA ASP A 164 1.20 -0.06 -5.16
C ASP A 164 0.60 1.05 -6.01
N ILE A 165 0.41 0.83 -7.32
CA ILE A 165 -0.29 1.82 -8.16
C ILE A 165 -1.70 2.07 -7.59
N SER A 166 -2.40 1.02 -7.15
CA SER A 166 -3.72 1.14 -6.54
C SER A 166 -3.69 1.92 -5.23
N SER A 167 -2.71 1.67 -4.36
CA SER A 167 -2.49 2.42 -3.12
C SER A 167 -2.26 3.91 -3.37
N LEU A 168 -1.44 4.24 -4.37
CA LEU A 168 -1.12 5.62 -4.72
C LEU A 168 -2.31 6.34 -5.35
N LEU A 169 -3.08 5.66 -6.20
CA LEU A 169 -4.33 6.19 -6.75
C LEU A 169 -5.35 6.43 -5.63
N TYR A 170 -5.42 5.54 -4.63
CA TYR A 170 -6.31 5.71 -3.47
C TYR A 170 -5.92 6.96 -2.68
N LEU A 171 -4.62 7.16 -2.42
CA LEU A 171 -4.14 8.38 -1.76
C LEU A 171 -4.43 9.63 -2.59
N LYS A 172 -4.31 9.57 -3.93
CA LYS A 172 -4.65 10.69 -4.83
C LYS A 172 -6.12 11.07 -4.76
N GLN A 173 -6.99 10.09 -4.57
CA GLN A 173 -8.44 10.30 -4.46
C GLN A 173 -8.85 10.82 -3.08
N THR A 174 -8.23 10.31 -2.01
CA THR A 174 -8.66 10.58 -0.63
C THR A 174 -7.98 11.78 0.01
N VAL A 175 -6.71 12.02 -0.31
CA VAL A 175 -5.90 13.10 0.25
C VAL A 175 -5.08 13.80 -0.84
N PRO A 176 -5.73 14.41 -1.84
CA PRO A 176 -5.05 14.97 -3.01
C PRO A 176 -3.95 16.00 -2.66
N ASP A 177 -4.13 16.76 -1.58
CA ASP A 177 -3.18 17.78 -1.14
C ASP A 177 -1.91 17.19 -0.48
N GLN A 178 -2.00 15.99 0.09
CA GLN A 178 -0.89 15.29 0.76
C GLN A 178 -0.29 14.17 -0.10
N TRP A 179 -1.00 13.79 -1.17
CA TRP A 179 -0.70 12.62 -1.98
C TRP A 179 0.75 12.57 -2.44
N LEU A 180 1.32 13.68 -2.93
CA LEU A 180 2.67 13.69 -3.50
C LEU A 180 3.74 13.36 -2.45
N ASP A 181 3.60 13.89 -1.22
CA ASP A 181 4.54 13.59 -0.14
C ASP A 181 4.43 12.11 0.28
N LEU A 182 3.20 11.62 0.48
CA LEU A 182 2.96 10.21 0.82
C LEU A 182 3.42 9.27 -0.29
N ALA A 183 3.27 9.66 -1.55
CA ALA A 183 3.69 8.90 -2.71
C ALA A 183 5.21 8.70 -2.76
N HIS A 184 5.97 9.78 -2.57
CA HIS A 184 7.43 9.69 -2.52
C HIS A 184 7.91 8.86 -1.32
N ARG A 185 7.23 8.93 -0.17
CA ARG A 185 7.56 8.08 0.98
C ARG A 185 7.36 6.59 0.69
N ILE A 186 6.25 6.22 0.05
CA ILE A 186 5.99 4.82 -0.33
C ILE A 186 7.02 4.36 -1.37
N SER A 187 7.31 5.18 -2.38
CA SER A 187 8.34 4.87 -3.39
C SER A 187 9.72 4.63 -2.75
N ALA A 188 10.14 5.52 -1.85
CA ALA A 188 11.41 5.38 -1.12
C ALA A 188 11.44 4.12 -0.23
N MET A 189 10.35 3.83 0.48
CA MET A 189 10.22 2.61 1.28
C MET A 189 10.38 1.36 0.41
N ARG A 190 9.70 1.28 -0.74
CA ARG A 190 9.80 0.13 -1.65
C ARG A 190 11.22 -0.08 -2.16
N HIS A 191 11.89 1.00 -2.54
CA HIS A 191 13.30 0.95 -2.94
C HIS A 191 14.22 0.47 -1.80
N GLN A 192 13.99 0.91 -0.56
CA GLN A 192 14.78 0.44 0.60
C GLN A 192 14.51 -1.04 0.93
N LEU A 193 13.26 -1.50 0.84
CA LEU A 193 12.91 -2.91 1.06
C LEU A 193 13.57 -3.85 0.05
N ALA A 194 13.88 -3.34 -1.15
CA ALA A 194 14.57 -4.07 -2.21
C ALA A 194 15.93 -4.62 -1.80
N ASP A 195 16.63 -3.98 -0.84
CA ASP A 195 17.92 -4.46 -0.33
C ASP A 195 17.82 -5.88 0.26
N LYS A 196 16.64 -6.22 0.79
CA LYS A 196 16.36 -7.54 1.39
C LYS A 196 15.44 -8.40 0.52
N TRP A 197 14.53 -7.77 -0.21
CA TRP A 197 13.55 -8.43 -1.07
C TRP A 197 13.47 -7.70 -2.42
N PRO A 198 14.41 -7.96 -3.36
CA PRO A 198 14.51 -7.23 -4.61
C PRO A 198 13.23 -7.25 -5.45
N GLN A 199 12.43 -8.31 -5.30
CA GLN A 199 11.17 -8.45 -6.01
C GLN A 199 10.07 -7.49 -5.53
N HIS A 200 10.27 -6.80 -4.40
CA HIS A 200 9.40 -5.73 -3.92
C HIS A 200 9.82 -4.34 -4.41
N ASP A 201 10.88 -4.21 -5.24
CA ASP A 201 11.25 -2.92 -5.81
C ASP A 201 10.28 -2.52 -6.92
N THR A 202 9.24 -1.80 -6.54
CA THR A 202 8.24 -1.23 -7.46
C THR A 202 8.45 0.26 -7.69
N SER A 203 9.54 0.84 -7.17
CA SER A 203 9.78 2.29 -7.16
C SER A 203 9.69 2.91 -8.55
N VAL A 204 10.22 2.25 -9.58
CA VAL A 204 10.15 2.71 -10.98
C VAL A 204 8.71 2.90 -11.48
N TRP A 205 7.77 2.03 -11.10
CA TRP A 205 6.36 2.20 -11.46
C TRP A 205 5.71 3.34 -10.70
N LEU A 206 6.09 3.53 -9.44
CA LEU A 206 5.55 4.60 -8.61
C LEU A 206 6.04 5.97 -9.07
N GLU A 207 7.32 6.11 -9.44
CA GLU A 207 7.83 7.35 -10.03
C GLU A 207 7.13 7.67 -11.36
N ARG A 208 6.89 6.67 -12.23
CA ARG A 208 6.10 6.86 -13.46
C ARG A 208 4.67 7.33 -13.18
N LEU A 209 4.03 6.80 -12.13
CA LEU A 209 2.70 7.23 -11.71
C LEU A 209 2.71 8.66 -11.17
N ILE A 210 3.70 9.00 -10.37
CA ILE A 210 3.89 10.35 -9.83
C ILE A 210 4.06 11.36 -10.98
N ASP A 211 4.93 11.05 -11.95
CA ASP A 211 5.16 11.86 -13.15
C ASP A 211 3.92 12.00 -14.02
N ALA A 212 3.13 10.93 -14.16
CA ALA A 212 1.87 10.95 -14.90
C ALA A 212 0.81 11.84 -14.23
N ASN A 213 0.94 12.10 -12.92
CA ASN A 213 0.02 12.90 -12.11
C ASN A 213 -1.46 12.61 -12.42
N PRO A 214 -1.94 11.39 -12.09
CA PRO A 214 -3.28 10.94 -12.42
C PRO A 214 -4.35 11.91 -11.90
N ALA A 215 -5.43 12.09 -12.64
CA ALA A 215 -6.54 12.92 -12.18
C ALA A 215 -7.17 12.34 -10.91
N SER A 216 -7.45 13.20 -9.92
CA SER A 216 -8.22 12.79 -8.74
C SER A 216 -9.65 12.45 -9.17
N GLY A 217 -10.04 11.18 -9.00
CA GLY A 217 -11.40 10.72 -9.28
C GLY A 217 -11.68 10.36 -10.74
N GLU A 218 -10.76 9.66 -11.41
CA GLU A 218 -11.06 9.02 -12.70
C GLU A 218 -12.42 8.29 -12.65
N ALA A 219 -13.26 8.50 -13.66
CA ALA A 219 -14.55 7.82 -13.75
C ALA A 219 -14.34 6.31 -13.90
N GLY A 220 -14.89 5.52 -12.97
CA GLY A 220 -14.79 4.06 -12.97
C GLY A 220 -14.19 3.52 -11.67
N SER A 221 -13.75 2.26 -11.71
CA SER A 221 -13.09 1.62 -10.57
C SER A 221 -11.65 2.12 -10.42
N LEU A 222 -11.23 2.33 -9.16
CA LEU A 222 -9.83 2.56 -8.80
C LEU A 222 -8.91 1.46 -9.37
N PHE A 223 -9.35 0.22 -9.27
CA PHE A 223 -8.56 -0.94 -9.67
C PHE A 223 -8.46 -1.03 -11.19
N GLU A 224 -9.54 -0.74 -11.92
CA GLU A 224 -9.49 -0.61 -13.38
C GLU A 224 -8.49 0.47 -13.82
N ALA A 225 -8.47 1.63 -13.13
CA ALA A 225 -7.47 2.66 -13.38
C ALA A 225 -6.05 2.15 -13.12
N ALA A 226 -5.83 1.41 -12.04
CA ALA A 226 -4.54 0.80 -11.73
C ALA A 226 -4.10 -0.19 -12.83
N PHE A 227 -5.00 -1.04 -13.33
CA PHE A 227 -4.71 -1.93 -14.47
C PHE A 227 -4.35 -1.15 -15.75
N ARG A 228 -4.98 0.00 -16.00
CA ARG A 228 -4.59 0.88 -17.13
C ARG A 228 -3.18 1.44 -16.93
N TYR A 229 -2.89 2.05 -15.79
CA TYR A 229 -1.58 2.65 -15.52
C TYR A 229 -0.46 1.61 -15.54
N ARG A 230 -0.65 0.44 -14.90
CA ARG A 230 0.33 -0.65 -14.96
C ARG A 230 0.66 -1.06 -16.40
N ARG A 231 -0.33 -1.10 -17.29
CA ARG A 231 -0.11 -1.40 -18.73
C ARG A 231 0.61 -0.28 -19.47
N GLN A 232 0.34 0.97 -19.14
CA GLN A 232 1.00 2.13 -19.75
C GLN A 232 2.46 2.26 -19.33
N PHE A 233 2.76 1.93 -18.07
CA PHE A 233 4.10 1.98 -17.49
C PHE A 233 4.92 0.72 -17.78
N ARG A 234 4.66 0.03 -18.89
CA ARG A 234 5.54 -1.01 -19.40
C ARG A 234 6.88 -0.45 -19.89
#